data_AF-A0A939NJC9-F1
#
_entry.id   AF-A0A939NJC9-F1
#
_cell.length_a   1.000
_cell.length_b   1.000
_cell.length_c   1.000
_cell.angle_alpha   90.00
_cell.angle_beta   90.00
_cell.angle_gamma   90.00
#
_symmetry.space_group_name_H-M   'P 1'
#
loop_
_entity.id
_entity.type
_entity.pdbx_description
1 polymer ?
#
loop_
_entity_poly.entity_id
_entity_poly.type
_entity_poly.pdbx_seq_one_letter_code
_entity_poly.pdbx_strand_id
1 'polypeptide(L)'
;MDGQNTLPTDRESLLYFNVLGIPPQGKEANAVQFTIQSRLKLFYRPKGIDYKVSAEKDFQRDLKVTKQGGQITLSNQPRLIL
;
A
#
# COMPACT_ATOMS: atom_id res chain seq x y z
N MET A 1 -27.55 6.84 -7.72
CA MET A 1 -26.18 7.43 -7.65
C MET A 1 -25.28 6.23 -7.49
N ASP A 2 -25.00 5.61 -8.63
CA ASP A 2 -24.60 4.21 -8.66
C ASP A 2 -23.08 4.21 -8.57
N GLY A 3 -22.58 4.20 -7.33
CA GLY A 3 -21.17 4.04 -7.03
C GLY A 3 -20.71 2.67 -7.49
N GLN A 4 -20.45 2.54 -8.78
CA GLN A 4 -19.91 1.32 -9.38
C GLN A 4 -18.64 0.95 -8.61
N ASN A 5 -18.62 -0.28 -8.11
CA ASN A 5 -17.47 -0.86 -7.43
C ASN A 5 -16.36 -1.10 -8.47
N THR A 6 -15.60 -0.07 -8.81
CA THR A 6 -14.57 -0.08 -9.87
C THR A 6 -13.25 -0.71 -9.44
N LEU A 7 -13.17 -1.22 -8.21
CA LEU A 7 -11.97 -1.87 -7.73
C LEU A 7 -11.82 -3.26 -8.36
N PRO A 8 -10.61 -3.65 -8.80
CA PRO A 8 -10.33 -5.00 -9.28
C PRO A 8 -10.81 -6.07 -8.29
N THR A 9 -11.49 -7.09 -8.82
CA THR A 9 -11.97 -8.23 -8.04
C THR A 9 -11.00 -9.40 -8.07
N ASP A 10 -10.02 -9.37 -8.97
CA ASP A 10 -9.04 -10.43 -9.22
C ASP A 10 -7.70 -10.20 -8.51
N ARG A 11 -7.44 -9.00 -7.98
CA ARG A 11 -6.19 -8.62 -7.29
C ARG A 11 -6.44 -7.62 -6.16
N GLU A 12 -5.50 -7.53 -5.24
CA GLU A 12 -5.49 -6.46 -4.25
C GLU A 12 -5.28 -5.10 -4.89
N SER A 13 -5.82 -4.06 -4.26
CA SER A 13 -5.62 -2.67 -4.66
C SER A 13 -4.82 -1.92 -3.60
N LEU A 14 -3.80 -1.17 -4.03
CA LEU A 14 -3.04 -0.28 -3.16
C LEU A 14 -3.70 1.10 -3.15
N LEU A 15 -4.30 1.44 -2.02
CA LEU A 15 -4.85 2.75 -1.73
C LEU A 15 -3.96 3.46 -0.71
N TYR A 16 -4.18 4.76 -0.57
CA TYR A 16 -3.46 5.56 0.41
C TYR A 16 -4.44 6.38 1.24
N PHE A 17 -4.31 6.28 2.56
CA PHE A 17 -4.98 7.18 3.48
C PHE A 17 -4.00 8.31 3.82
N ASN A 18 -4.38 9.55 3.49
CA ASN A 18 -3.55 10.72 3.70
C ASN A 18 -4.11 11.53 4.87
N VAL A 19 -3.29 11.76 5.87
CA VAL A 19 -3.60 12.60 7.04
C VAL A 19 -2.69 13.81 7.01
N LEU A 20 -3.28 15.01 7.02
CA LEU A 20 -2.56 16.27 7.13
C LEU A 20 -2.86 16.89 8.49
N GLY A 21 -1.85 16.91 9.36
CA GLY A 21 -1.90 17.62 10.63
C GLY A 21 -1.49 19.07 10.41
N ILE A 22 -2.47 19.96 10.26
CA ILE A 22 -2.23 21.41 10.15
C ILE A 22 -2.05 21.96 11.57
N PRO A 23 -0.88 22.52 11.90
CA PRO A 23 -0.64 23.08 13.21
C PRO A 23 -1.36 24.45 13.35
N PRO A 24 -1.85 24.80 14.55
CA PRO A 24 -2.50 26.09 14.78
C PRO A 24 -1.49 27.24 14.63
N GLN A 25 -1.91 28.39 14.11
CA GLN A 25 -0.99 29.52 13.89
C GLN A 25 -0.24 29.92 15.18
N GLY A 26 1.09 29.98 15.09
CA GLY A 26 1.94 30.48 16.16
C GLY A 26 1.72 31.98 16.39
N LYS A 27 1.85 32.42 17.65
CA LYS A 27 1.69 33.85 18.03
C LYS A 27 3.01 34.62 18.03
N GLU A 28 4.15 33.93 17.89
CA GLU A 28 5.46 34.55 17.99
C GLU A 28 6.03 34.96 16.63
N ALA A 29 6.68 36.12 16.61
CA ALA A 29 7.48 36.56 15.47
C ALA A 29 8.76 35.71 15.38
N ASN A 30 9.10 35.27 14.16
CA ASN A 30 10.27 34.42 13.87
C ASN A 30 10.21 32.98 14.42
N ALA A 31 9.04 32.35 14.40
CA ALA A 31 8.90 30.92 14.73
C ALA A 31 8.88 30.02 13.49
N VAL A 32 9.45 28.81 13.62
CA VAL A 32 9.33 27.75 12.62
C VAL A 32 8.16 26.84 12.98
N GLN A 33 7.32 26.55 11.99
CA GLN A 33 6.14 25.71 12.16
C GLN A 33 6.22 24.46 11.29
N PHE A 34 5.99 23.30 11.91
CA PHE A 34 6.02 22.01 11.23
C PHE A 34 4.60 21.49 10.97
N THR A 35 4.32 21.15 9.72
CA THR A 35 3.11 20.42 9.32
C THR A 35 3.47 18.96 9.13
N ILE A 36 2.65 18.06 9.68
CA ILE A 36 2.89 16.62 9.57
C ILE A 36 1.95 16.07 8.51
N GLN A 37 2.51 15.40 7.50
CA GLN A 37 1.73 14.62 6.54
C GLN A 37 2.07 13.13 6.69
N SER A 38 1.06 12.34 7.05
CA SER A 38 1.17 10.89 7.12
C SER A 38 0.44 10.27 5.94
N ARG A 39 1.13 9.39 5.21
CA ARG A 39 0.56 8.63 4.09
C ARG A 39 0.65 7.15 4.40
N LEU A 40 -0.48 6.55 4.75
CA LEU A 40 -0.56 5.14 5.12
C LEU A 40 -0.99 4.32 3.91
N LYS A 41 -0.29 3.21 3.65
CA LYS A 41 -0.70 2.22 2.64
C LYS A 41 -1.90 1.44 3.16
N LEU A 42 -2.94 1.35 2.35
CA LEU A 42 -4.13 0.55 2.62
C LEU A 42 -4.29 -0.48 1.50
N PHE A 43 -4.18 -1.76 1.84
CA PHE A 43 -4.35 -2.86 0.91
C PHE A 43 -5.80 -3.34 0.96
N TYR A 44 -6.56 -3.08 -0.10
CA TYR A 44 -7.92 -3.62 -0.23
C TYR A 44 -7.88 -5.01 -0.84
N ARG A 45 -8.41 -6.00 -0.11
CA ARG A 45 -8.53 -7.39 -0.55
C ARG A 45 -9.98 -7.74 -0.90
N PRO A 46 -10.31 -8.00 -2.17
CA PRO A 46 -11.63 -8.50 -2.53
C PRO A 46 -11.85 -9.91 -1.99
N LYS A 47 -13.11 -10.22 -1.62
CA LYS A 47 -13.50 -11.49 -0.96
C LYS A 47 -13.14 -12.75 -1.75
N GLY A 48 -13.04 -12.66 -3.08
CA GLY A 48 -12.72 -13.80 -3.95
C GLY A 48 -11.24 -14.20 -3.96
N ILE A 49 -10.35 -13.43 -3.33
CA ILE A 49 -8.94 -13.80 -3.17
C ILE A 49 -8.79 -14.51 -1.83
N ASP A 50 -8.94 -15.83 -1.87
CA ASP A 50 -8.83 -16.68 -0.68
C ASP A 50 -7.35 -17.04 -0.43
N TYR A 51 -6.57 -16.03 -0.03
CA TYR A 51 -5.22 -16.24 0.48
C TYR A 51 -5.25 -16.12 1.99
N LYS A 52 -5.37 -17.28 2.66
CA LYS A 52 -5.20 -17.36 4.11
C LYS A 52 -3.71 -17.24 4.40
N VAL A 53 -3.31 -16.12 5.01
CA VAL A 53 -1.98 -15.97 5.59
C VAL A 53 -1.89 -16.98 6.72
N SER A 54 -1.25 -18.11 6.46
CA SER A 54 -0.86 -19.10 7.46
C SER A 54 0.65 -19.27 7.38
N ALA A 55 1.26 -19.83 8.42
CA ALA A 55 2.69 -20.13 8.42
C ALA A 55 3.12 -21.04 7.24
N GLU A 56 2.17 -21.76 6.64
CA GLU A 56 2.37 -22.68 5.52
C GLU A 56 2.12 -22.02 4.14
N LYS A 57 1.30 -20.97 4.09
CA LYS A 57 0.97 -20.19 2.88
C LYS A 57 1.34 -18.72 3.10
N ASP A 58 2.61 -18.44 2.85
CA ASP A 58 3.18 -17.10 2.85
C ASP A 58 3.51 -16.68 1.41
N PHE A 59 2.92 -15.57 0.96
CA PHE A 59 3.02 -15.08 -0.41
C PHE A 59 4.46 -14.71 -0.78
N GLN A 60 5.29 -14.43 0.23
CA GLN A 60 6.71 -14.10 0.06
C GLN A 60 7.48 -15.24 -0.60
N ARG A 61 7.04 -16.49 -0.41
CA ARG A 61 7.68 -17.68 -0.98
C ARG A 61 7.41 -17.84 -2.48
N ASP A 62 6.37 -17.19 -2.98
CA ASP A 62 5.96 -17.26 -4.39
C ASP A 62 6.64 -16.18 -5.26
N LEU A 63 7.43 -15.29 -4.64
CA LEU A 63 8.22 -14.28 -5.35
C LEU A 63 9.32 -14.95 -6.19
N LYS A 64 9.29 -14.71 -7.50
CA LYS A 64 10.34 -15.19 -8.40
C LYS A 64 11.41 -14.12 -8.55
N VAL A 65 12.65 -14.48 -8.28
CA VAL A 65 13.82 -13.60 -8.39
C VAL A 65 14.58 -13.93 -9.67
N THR A 66 14.92 -12.93 -10.47
CA THR A 66 15.76 -13.11 -11.67
C THR A 66 16.90 -12.10 -11.65
N LYS A 67 18.12 -12.55 -11.92
CA LYS A 67 19.32 -11.70 -11.99
C LYS A 67 19.88 -11.71 -13.40
N GLN A 68 20.01 -10.55 -14.04
CA GLN A 68 20.64 -10.40 -15.35
C GLN A 68 21.42 -9.08 -15.42
N GLY A 69 22.65 -9.12 -15.93
CA GLY A 69 23.44 -7.92 -16.22
C GLY A 69 23.65 -6.97 -15.04
N GLY A 70 23.66 -7.49 -13.80
CA GLY A 70 23.77 -6.67 -12.58
C GLY A 70 22.43 -6.18 -12.01
N GLN A 71 21.32 -6.38 -12.72
CA GLN A 71 19.97 -6.05 -12.24
C GLN A 71 19.32 -7.27 -11.55
N ILE A 72 18.58 -7.01 -10.47
CA ILE A 72 17.72 -7.98 -9.80
C ILE A 72 16.26 -7.57 -10.04
N THR A 73 15.46 -8.49 -10.58
CA THR A 73 14.03 -8.31 -10.81
C THR A 73 13.26 -9.26 -9.90
N LEU A 74 12.28 -8.72 -9.18
CA LEU A 74 11.33 -9.47 -8.38
C LEU A 74 10.00 -9.54 -9.16
N SER A 75 9.51 -10.75 -9.41
CA SER A 75 8.25 -11.01 -10.09
C SER A 75 7.26 -11.62 -9.11
N ASN A 76 6.25 -10.82 -8.76
CA ASN A 76 5.15 -11.25 -7.91
C ASN A 76 4.01 -11.77 -8.79
N GLN A 77 3.85 -13.10 -8.82
CA GLN A 77 2.72 -13.77 -9.48
C GLN A 77 1.46 -13.86 -8.60
N PRO A 78 1.54 -13.94 -7.25
CA PRO A 78 0.38 -13.77 -6.39
C PRO A 78 -0.41 -12.49 -6.66
N ARG A 79 -1.72 -12.60 -6.55
CA ARG A 79 -2.69 -11.50 -6.66
C ARG A 79 -2.69 -10.55 -5.45
N LEU A 80 -1.69 -10.68 -4.58
CA LEU A 80 -1.51 -9.92 -3.35
C LEU A 80 -0.41 -8.89 -3.54
N ILE A 81 -0.56 -7.71 -2.96
CA ILE A 81 0.47 -6.68 -2.95
C ILE A 81 1.21 -6.77 -1.62
N LEU A 82 2.40 -7.35 -1.65
CA LEU A 82 3.50 -7.04 -0.72
C LEU A 82 4.83 -7.21 -1.47
#